data_AF-A0A3A3GNK9-F1
#
_entry.id   AF-A0A3A3GNK9-F1
#
_cell.length_a   1.000
_cell.length_b   1.000
_cell.length_c   1.000
_cell.angle_alpha   90.00
_cell.angle_beta   90.00
_cell.angle_gamma   90.00
#
_symmetry.space_group_name_H-M   'P 1'
#
loop_
_entity.id
_entity.type
_entity.pdbx_description
1 polymer ?
#
loop_
_entity_poly.entity_id
_entity_poly.type
_entity_poly.pdbx_seq_one_letter_code
_entity_poly.pdbx_strand_id
1 'polypeptide(L)' 'MSGRPWSRWSVYEYMKHRFERTYEVPARGELETEFADINPDELDEGIREFELRLMVSREDLS' A
#
# COMPACT_ATOMS: atom_id res chain seq x y z
N MET A 1 1.58 -8.55 25.28
CA MET A 1 1.46 -7.51 24.26
C MET A 1 1.40 -8.20 22.90
N SER A 2 0.21 -8.58 22.45
CA SER A 2 -0.02 -9.10 21.10
C SER A 2 0.04 -7.91 20.15
N GLY A 3 1.19 -7.74 19.48
CA GLY A 3 1.39 -6.68 18.48
C GLY A 3 0.27 -6.77 17.46
N ARG A 4 -0.36 -5.63 17.14
CA ARG A 4 -1.52 -5.63 16.25
C ARG A 4 -1.08 -6.20 14.89
N PRO A 5 -1.81 -7.18 14.32
CA PRO A 5 -1.53 -7.67 12.98
C PRO A 5 -1.57 -6.49 12.00
N TRP A 6 -0.75 -6.55 10.95
CA TRP A 6 -0.74 -5.56 9.89
C TRP A 6 -2.17 -5.31 9.37
N SER A 7 -2.44 -4.06 8.98
CA SER A 7 -3.72 -3.65 8.42
C SER A 7 -3.53 -2.99 7.06
N ARG A 8 -4.62 -2.79 6.32
CA ARG A 8 -4.64 -2.06 5.05
C ARG A 8 -3.99 -0.68 5.13
N TRP A 9 -4.09 -0.02 6.29
CA TRP A 9 -3.45 1.29 6.50
C TRP A 9 -1.93 1.19 6.56
N SER A 10 -1.38 0.11 7.12
CA SER A 10 0.07 -0.14 7.14
C SER A 10 0.61 -0.31 5.73
N VAL A 11 -0.12 -1.02 4.88
CA VAL A 11 0.22 -1.23 3.46
C VAL A 11 0.14 0.09 2.69
N TYR A 12 -0.95 0.84 2.86
CA TYR A 12 -1.13 2.15 2.24
C TYR A 12 0.00 3.13 2.60
N GLU A 13 0.34 3.25 3.88
CA GLU A 13 1.39 4.16 4.36
C GLU A 13 2.77 3.75 3.83
N TYR A 14 3.05 2.44 3.79
CA TYR A 14 4.28 1.92 3.21
C TYR A 14 4.38 2.28 1.72
N MET A 15 3.34 1.99 0.93
CA MET A 15 3.33 2.29 -0.50
C MET A 15 3.49 3.80 -0.76
N LYS A 16 2.80 4.63 0.04
CA LYS A 16 2.93 6.09 -0.03
C LYS A 16 4.37 6.54 0.23
N HIS A 17 4.99 6.11 1.31
CA HIS A 17 6.36 6.51 1.62
C HIS A 17 7.39 5.97 0.62
N ARG A 18 7.17 4.75 0.09
CA ARG A 18 8.01 4.17 -0.97
C ARG A 18 7.93 5.00 -2.23
N PHE A 19 6.71 5.34 -2.66
CA PHE A 19 6.45 6.14 -3.84
C PHE A 19 6.97 7.58 -3.69
N GLU A 20 6.78 8.25 -2.55
CA GLU A 20 7.29 9.61 -2.32
C GLU A 20 8.82 9.69 -2.42
N ARG A 21 9.53 8.59 -2.13
CA ARG A 21 11.00 8.54 -2.17
C ARG A 21 11.57 8.10 -3.51
N THR A 22 10.84 7.25 -4.24
CA THR A 22 11.35 6.61 -5.47
C THR A 22 10.61 7.00 -6.73
N TYR A 23 9.40 7.57 -6.60
CA TYR A 23 8.42 7.75 -7.65
C TYR A 23 7.99 6.44 -8.33
N GLU A 24 8.19 5.30 -7.68
CA GLU A 24 7.85 3.96 -8.15
C GLU A 24 6.81 3.31 -7.22
N VAL A 25 5.84 2.61 -7.80
CA VAL A 25 4.86 1.82 -7.04
C VAL A 25 5.50 0.47 -6.74
N PRO A 26 5.58 0.04 -5.46
CA PRO A 26 6.16 -1.24 -5.11
C PRO A 26 5.36 -2.39 -5.74
N ALA A 27 6.06 -3.43 -6.17
CA ALA A 27 5.44 -4.61 -6.76
C ALA A 27 4.74 -5.46 -5.69
N ARG A 28 3.70 -6.22 -6.06
CA ARG A 28 2.97 -7.08 -5.12
C ARG A 28 3.88 -8.03 -4.34
N GLY A 29 4.87 -8.64 -5.00
CA GLY A 29 5.81 -9.55 -4.33
C GLY A 29 6.70 -8.88 -3.27
N GLU A 30 7.02 -7.60 -3.43
CA GLU A 30 7.70 -6.80 -2.40
C GLU A 30 6.78 -6.63 -1.17
N LEU A 31 5.51 -6.32 -1.42
CA LEU A 31 4.50 -6.16 -0.36
C LEU A 31 4.18 -7.47 0.36
N GLU A 32 4.07 -8.59 -0.36
CA GLU A 32 3.89 -9.92 0.25
C GLU A 32 5.09 -10.31 1.11
N THR A 33 6.30 -9.88 0.74
CA THR A 33 7.51 -10.13 1.53
C THR A 33 7.56 -9.25 2.78
N GLU A 34 7.26 -7.95 2.65
CA GLU A 34 7.27 -7.00 3.75
C GLU A 34 6.15 -7.29 4.77
N PHE A 35 4.98 -7.69 4.27
CA PHE A 35 3.77 -7.95 5.05
C PHE A 35 3.46 -9.45 5.14
N ALA A 36 4.47 -10.32 5.33
CA ALA A 36 4.31 -11.78 5.25
C ALA A 36 3.21 -12.38 6.13
N ASP A 37 2.89 -11.75 7.28
CA ASP A 37 1.88 -12.22 8.24
C ASP A 37 0.56 -11.44 8.18
N ILE A 38 0.35 -10.58 7.16
CA ILE A 38 -0.91 -9.84 7.00
C ILE A 38 -2.04 -10.75 6.51
N ASN A 39 -3.28 -10.40 6.85
CA ASN A 39 -4.43 -10.97 6.15
C ASN A 39 -4.38 -10.54 4.67
N PRO A 40 -4.46 -11.47 3.69
CA PRO A 40 -4.51 -11.13 2.26
C PRO A 40 -5.57 -10.09 1.90
N ASP A 41 -6.72 -10.08 2.57
CA ASP A 41 -7.77 -9.08 2.31
C ASP A 41 -7.32 -7.67 2.72
N GLU A 42 -6.61 -7.54 3.85
CA GLU A 42 -6.05 -6.27 4.30
C GLU A 42 -4.92 -5.79 3.37
N LEU A 43 -4.14 -6.72 2.82
CA LEU A 43 -3.12 -6.41 1.81
C LEU A 43 -3.74 -5.85 0.54
N ASP A 44 -4.71 -6.55 -0.02
CA ASP A 44 -5.38 -6.16 -1.27
C ASP A 44 -6.18 -4.87 -1.09
N GLU A 45 -6.82 -4.66 0.07
CA GLU A 45 -7.49 -3.39 0.39
C GLU A 45 -6.50 -2.23 0.46
N GLY A 46 -5.35 -2.41 1.13
CA GLY A 46 -4.32 -1.38 1.24
C GLY A 46 -3.75 -0.96 -0.12
N ILE A 47 -3.50 -1.93 -1.00
CA ILE A 47 -3.05 -1.71 -2.38
C ILE A 47 -4.11 -0.91 -3.15
N ARG A 48 -5.37 -1.36 -3.11
CA ARG A 48 -6.47 -0.68 -3.82
C ARG A 48 -6.67 0.76 -3.35
N GLU A 49 -6.64 0.99 -2.04
CA GLU A 49 -6.77 2.34 -1.46
C GLU A 49 -5.67 3.30 -1.93
N PHE A 50 -4.45 2.78 -2.14
CA PHE A 50 -3.34 3.54 -2.67
C PHE A 50 -3.51 3.84 -4.17
N GLU A 51 -3.80 2.83 -4.98
CA GLU A 51 -4.00 2.96 -6.43
C GLU A 51 -5.15 3.92 -6.78
N LEU A 52 -6.27 3.84 -6.07
CA LEU A 52 -7.41 4.74 -6.27
C LEU A 52 -7.01 6.22 -6.05
N ARG A 53 -6.20 6.50 -5.02
CA ARG A 53 -5.73 7.87 -4.75
C ARG A 53 -4.74 8.38 -5.79
N LEU A 54 -3.87 7.51 -6.30
CA LEU A 54 -2.96 7.87 -7.40
C LEU A 54 -3.74 8.19 -8.69
N MET A 55 -4.80 7.43 -9.00
CA MET A 55 -5.64 7.67 -10.17
C MET A 55 -6.39 9.00 -10.05
N VAL A 56 -7.01 9.27 -8.89
CA VAL A 56 -7.71 10.54 -8.63
C VAL A 56 -6.77 11.74 -8.74
N SER A 57 -5.51 11.64 -8.29
CA SER A 57 -4.52 12.71 -8.46
C SER A 57 -4.08 12.96 -9.91
N ARG A 58 -4.29 12.02 -10.84
CA ARG A 58 -3.95 12.21 -12.27
C ARG A 58 -5.05 12.89 -13.07
N GLU A 59 -6.31 12.74 -12.67
CA GLU A 59 -7.45 13.32 -13.37
C GLU A 59 -7.68 14.82 -13.06
N ASP A 60 -7.13 15.34 -11.95
CA ASP A 60 -7.20 16.76 -11.58
C ASP A 60 -6.26 17.68 -12.40
N LEU A 61 -5.37 17.08 -13.21
CA LEU A 61 -4.40 17.79 -14.06
C LEU A 61 -4.79 17.81 -15.56
N SER A 62 -6.00 17.36 -15.91
CA SER A 62 -6.51 17.34 -17.29
C SER A 62 -7.49 18.47 -17.61
#